data_AF-A0A4R5GBA2-F1
#
_entry.id   AF-A0A4R5GBA2-F1
#
_cell.length_a   1.000
_cell.length_b   1.000
_cell.length_c   1.000
_cell.angle_alpha   90.00
_cell.angle_beta   90.00
_cell.angle_gamma   90.00
#
_symmetry.space_group_name_H-M   'P 1'
#
loop_
_entity.id
_entity.type
_entity.pdbx_description
1 polymer ?
#
loop_
_entity_poly.entity_id
_entity_poly.type
_entity_poly.pdbx_seq_one_letter_code
_entity_poly.pdbx_strand_id
1 'polypeptide(L)'
;MPTARRWTTAFALLLLPLTVPQGSNVLAQGNAASIRYSGPITITRGGVYRGNWQSLDPKQAAVTIKTSEPVTIEDSNIRSKGTLILSNFQRARVTVRRTRGEALNPGRPLPEYRYPGRFLHLEEFNSAVVENNELIGTSGMYFRDWRGHPERGETVKILRNRARNIDGRYSTGPNTFSTEKVRLVQFVQFNAVRHLPGAEIAWNEVINEPGKSRPEENISIFLSSGTAQSPILIHDNYIQGAYPARPSDKDYSGGGMMLGDGKGRTLRDAAGYVRAYHNVIIGTSNQGIAISAGHDIQAYENRILSSGYMPSGQPIPSQNVGLYVWDMHGDKQRGTFFNNSARDNLVAWQTPLRGANTKSNWWFPDCPKEWRQKDGRTSKGCTGNRTLPGRVTQTMERQEHANWLARVKAAGLKLGR
;
A
#
# COMPACT_ATOMS: atom_id res chain seq x y z
N MET A 1 6.58 67.75 -44.04
CA MET A 1 5.86 67.83 -42.76
C MET A 1 4.70 68.79 -42.98
N PRO A 2 3.40 68.46 -42.80
CA PRO A 2 2.74 67.29 -42.22
C PRO A 2 1.99 66.43 -43.27
N THR A 3 1.47 65.26 -42.88
CA THR A 3 0.61 64.37 -43.70
C THR A 3 -0.40 63.68 -42.79
N ALA A 4 -1.59 63.25 -43.17
CA ALA A 4 -2.56 63.58 -44.20
C ALA A 4 -3.82 62.77 -43.79
N ARG A 5 -5.02 63.31 -44.03
CA ARG A 5 -6.30 62.65 -43.67
C ARG A 5 -6.68 61.54 -44.67
N ARG A 6 -7.18 60.45 -44.08
CA ARG A 6 -8.18 59.44 -44.51
C ARG A 6 -8.62 59.40 -45.98
N TRP A 7 -8.55 58.20 -46.56
CA TRP A 7 -9.58 57.64 -47.46
C TRP A 7 -9.78 56.14 -47.16
N THR A 8 -11.06 55.74 -47.05
CA THR A 8 -11.55 54.36 -46.95
C THR A 8 -11.65 53.72 -48.33
N THR A 9 -11.24 52.45 -48.47
CA THR A 9 -11.63 51.61 -49.60
C THR A 9 -11.73 50.17 -49.13
N ALA A 10 -12.92 49.58 -49.28
CA ALA A 10 -13.18 48.17 -49.03
C ALA A 10 -12.69 47.35 -50.23
N PHE A 11 -11.90 46.31 -49.97
CA PHE A 11 -11.58 45.26 -50.95
C PHE A 11 -12.02 43.92 -50.36
N ALA A 12 -13.02 43.31 -51.01
CA ALA A 12 -13.39 41.92 -50.79
C ALA A 12 -12.32 41.02 -51.44
N LEU A 13 -11.65 40.19 -50.64
CA LEU A 13 -10.75 39.16 -51.14
C LEU A 13 -11.45 37.80 -51.09
N LEU A 14 -11.60 37.18 -52.27
CA LEU A 14 -12.03 35.81 -52.45
C LEU A 14 -11.13 34.83 -51.69
N LEU A 15 -11.74 33.99 -50.85
CA LEU A 15 -11.13 32.81 -50.25
C LEU A 15 -11.08 31.68 -51.28
N LEU A 16 -9.88 31.33 -51.75
CA LEU A 16 -9.59 30.07 -52.43
C LEU A 16 -9.21 29.01 -51.37
N PRO A 17 -9.85 27.84 -51.32
CA PRO A 17 -9.46 26.78 -50.41
C PRO A 17 -8.18 26.09 -50.92
N LEU A 18 -7.10 26.21 -50.16
CA LEU A 18 -5.91 25.37 -50.31
C LEU A 18 -6.23 23.97 -49.76
N THR A 19 -6.43 23.02 -50.67
CA THR A 19 -6.53 21.59 -50.36
C THR A 19 -5.15 21.05 -50.00
N VAL A 20 -4.88 20.91 -48.70
CA VAL A 20 -3.73 20.14 -48.21
C VAL A 20 -4.05 18.64 -48.39
N PRO A 21 -3.16 17.83 -48.99
CA PRO A 21 -3.42 16.40 -49.12
C PRO A 21 -3.48 15.77 -47.73
N GLN A 22 -4.62 15.13 -47.41
CA GLN A 22 -4.72 14.27 -46.24
C GLN A 22 -3.85 13.03 -46.48
N GLY A 23 -2.62 13.07 -45.97
CA GLY A 23 -1.86 11.86 -45.68
C GLY A 23 -2.59 11.10 -44.57
N SER A 24 -3.38 10.11 -44.95
CA SER A 24 -4.00 9.15 -44.07
C SER A 24 -2.92 8.30 -43.41
N ASN A 25 -2.37 8.80 -42.30
CA ASN A 25 -1.72 7.96 -41.30
C ASN A 25 -2.81 7.11 -40.65
N VAL A 26 -3.15 6.00 -41.32
CA VAL A 26 -3.79 4.86 -40.68
C VAL A 26 -2.77 4.35 -39.68
N LEU A 27 -2.79 4.91 -38.47
CA LEU A 27 -2.19 4.27 -37.32
C LEU A 27 -2.87 2.92 -37.22
N ALA A 28 -2.13 1.87 -37.58
CA ALA A 28 -2.51 0.51 -37.34
C ALA A 28 -2.96 0.42 -35.88
N GLN A 29 -4.27 0.31 -35.67
CA GLN A 29 -4.83 -0.19 -34.43
C GLN A 29 -4.30 -1.62 -34.34
N GLY A 30 -3.12 -1.77 -33.74
CA GLY A 30 -2.60 -3.05 -33.34
C GLY A 30 -3.67 -3.67 -32.46
N ASN A 31 -4.32 -4.71 -32.97
CA ASN A 31 -5.26 -5.54 -32.23
C ASN A 31 -4.54 -5.95 -30.94
N ALA A 32 -4.88 -5.33 -29.82
CA ALA A 32 -4.51 -5.84 -28.51
C ALA A 32 -5.27 -7.17 -28.39
N ALA A 33 -4.60 -8.27 -28.71
CA ALA A 33 -5.19 -9.60 -28.61
C ALA A 33 -5.80 -9.75 -27.21
N SER A 34 -7.10 -10.02 -27.16
CA SER A 34 -7.79 -10.20 -25.89
C SER A 34 -7.17 -11.38 -25.14
N ILE A 35 -6.78 -11.14 -23.87
CA ILE A 35 -6.14 -12.19 -23.05
C ILE A 35 -7.14 -13.34 -22.86
N ARG A 36 -6.80 -14.52 -23.39
CA ARG A 36 -7.56 -15.75 -23.15
C ARG A 36 -7.17 -16.33 -21.79
N TYR A 37 -8.16 -16.54 -20.92
CA TYR A 37 -7.97 -17.13 -19.60
C TYR A 37 -8.39 -18.60 -19.58
N SER A 38 -7.57 -19.43 -18.94
CA SER A 38 -7.92 -20.78 -18.51
C SER A 38 -8.64 -20.73 -17.16
N GLY A 39 -9.35 -21.81 -16.81
CA GLY A 39 -9.93 -21.98 -15.49
C GLY A 39 -8.88 -22.10 -14.37
N PRO A 40 -9.33 -22.25 -13.11
CA PRO A 40 -8.43 -22.37 -11.96
C PRO A 40 -7.48 -23.56 -12.06
N ILE A 41 -6.27 -23.42 -11.49
CA ILE A 41 -5.26 -24.49 -11.44
C ILE A 41 -4.87 -24.84 -10.01
N THR A 42 -4.40 -26.08 -9.82
CA THR A 42 -3.74 -26.53 -8.59
C THR A 42 -2.32 -26.95 -8.90
N ILE A 43 -1.35 -26.35 -8.21
CA ILE A 43 0.08 -26.64 -8.31
C ILE A 43 0.44 -27.62 -7.19
N THR A 44 0.85 -28.84 -7.54
CA THR A 44 1.20 -29.90 -6.58
C THR A 44 2.68 -30.27 -6.58
N ARG A 45 3.48 -29.66 -7.45
CA ARG A 45 4.93 -29.88 -7.56
C ARG A 45 5.63 -28.53 -7.73
N GLY A 46 6.91 -28.47 -7.34
CA GLY A 46 7.74 -27.30 -7.56
C GLY A 46 7.97 -27.06 -9.05
N GLY A 47 8.32 -25.82 -9.39
CA GLY A 47 8.62 -25.43 -10.76
C GLY A 47 8.22 -24.01 -11.09
N VAL A 48 8.36 -23.67 -12.38
CA VAL A 48 8.01 -22.36 -12.93
C VAL A 48 6.72 -22.48 -13.72
N TYR A 49 5.75 -21.62 -13.38
CA TYR A 49 4.42 -21.59 -13.95
C TYR A 49 4.19 -20.25 -14.64
N ARG A 50 3.71 -20.30 -15.89
CA ARG A 50 3.31 -19.14 -16.67
C ARG A 50 1.94 -19.39 -17.27
N GLY A 51 1.04 -18.41 -17.21
CA GLY A 51 -0.29 -18.56 -17.79
C GLY A 51 -1.25 -17.44 -17.46
N ASN A 52 -2.46 -17.60 -17.99
CA ASN A 52 -3.57 -16.70 -17.74
C ASN A 52 -4.68 -17.50 -17.06
N TRP A 53 -4.92 -17.28 -15.76
CA TRP A 53 -5.88 -18.07 -14.99
C TRP A 53 -6.99 -17.20 -14.43
N GLN A 54 -8.22 -17.73 -14.48
CA GLN A 54 -9.40 -17.07 -13.97
C GLN A 54 -10.21 -17.98 -13.05
N SER A 55 -10.67 -17.43 -11.92
CA SER A 55 -11.79 -18.00 -11.16
C SER A 55 -13.01 -17.09 -11.22
N LEU A 56 -14.16 -17.67 -11.58
CA LEU A 56 -15.47 -17.03 -11.52
C LEU A 56 -16.29 -17.48 -10.29
N ASP A 57 -15.75 -18.38 -9.46
CA ASP A 57 -16.34 -18.75 -8.19
C ASP A 57 -15.67 -17.96 -7.05
N PRO A 58 -16.39 -17.11 -6.30
CA PRO A 58 -15.83 -16.39 -5.16
C PRO A 58 -15.38 -17.28 -3.99
N LYS A 59 -15.62 -18.59 -4.04
CA LYS A 59 -15.12 -19.59 -3.08
C LYS A 59 -13.86 -20.32 -3.56
N GLN A 60 -13.46 -20.15 -4.82
CA GLN A 60 -12.33 -20.86 -5.41
C GLN A 60 -11.23 -19.88 -5.82
N ALA A 61 -9.98 -20.16 -5.44
CA ALA A 61 -8.84 -19.37 -5.90
C ALA A 61 -8.52 -19.67 -7.37
N ALA A 62 -7.98 -18.69 -8.12
CA ALA A 62 -7.54 -18.93 -9.49
C ALA A 62 -6.29 -19.82 -9.57
N VAL A 63 -5.38 -19.70 -8.59
CA VAL A 63 -4.21 -20.56 -8.43
C VAL A 63 -4.15 -21.06 -6.99
N THR A 64 -4.15 -22.38 -6.79
CA THR A 64 -3.93 -23.00 -5.48
C THR A 64 -2.59 -23.73 -5.46
N ILE A 65 -1.73 -23.42 -4.49
CA ILE A 65 -0.44 -24.09 -4.29
C ILE A 65 -0.58 -25.10 -3.15
N LYS A 66 -0.39 -26.39 -3.48
CA LYS A 66 -0.46 -27.56 -2.58
C LYS A 66 0.87 -28.32 -2.57
N THR A 67 1.96 -27.61 -2.33
CA THR A 67 3.29 -28.19 -2.19
C THR A 67 4.17 -27.26 -1.35
N SER A 68 5.19 -27.83 -0.71
CA SER A 68 6.27 -27.09 -0.04
C SER A 68 7.48 -26.87 -0.96
N GLU A 69 7.53 -27.56 -2.10
CA GLU A 69 8.57 -27.36 -3.11
C GLU A 69 8.54 -25.91 -3.64
N PRO A 70 9.68 -25.33 -4.07
CA PRO A 70 9.71 -23.98 -4.62
C PRO A 70 8.81 -23.83 -5.86
N VAL A 71 7.88 -22.88 -5.80
CA VAL A 71 6.97 -22.52 -6.89
C VAL A 71 7.25 -21.08 -7.33
N THR A 72 7.50 -20.90 -8.61
CA THR A 72 7.59 -19.57 -9.23
C THR A 72 6.40 -19.37 -10.17
N ILE A 73 5.61 -18.34 -9.95
CA ILE A 73 4.59 -17.85 -10.89
C ILE A 73 5.15 -16.60 -11.54
N GLU A 74 5.29 -16.59 -12.85
CA GLU A 74 5.84 -15.43 -13.55
C GLU A 74 5.18 -15.12 -14.90
N ASP A 75 5.32 -13.87 -15.34
CA ASP A 75 4.85 -13.38 -16.64
C ASP A 75 3.37 -13.71 -16.91
N SER A 76 2.56 -13.72 -15.85
CA SER A 76 1.21 -14.27 -15.85
C SER A 76 0.13 -13.21 -15.72
N ASN A 77 -1.10 -13.55 -16.09
CA ASN A 77 -2.30 -12.74 -15.81
C ASN A 77 -3.28 -13.55 -14.97
N ILE A 78 -3.67 -13.03 -13.82
CA ILE A 78 -4.54 -13.74 -12.89
C ILE A 78 -5.73 -12.85 -12.57
N ARG A 79 -6.95 -13.37 -12.70
CA ARG A 79 -8.13 -12.66 -12.24
C ARG A 79 -9.08 -13.56 -11.47
N SER A 80 -9.73 -13.06 -10.44
CA SER A 80 -10.54 -13.93 -9.59
C SER A 80 -11.66 -13.18 -8.90
N LYS A 81 -12.84 -13.81 -8.81
CA LYS A 81 -13.93 -13.39 -7.91
C LYS A 81 -13.65 -13.76 -6.44
N GLY A 82 -12.73 -14.69 -6.20
CA GLY A 82 -12.19 -15.04 -4.89
C GLY A 82 -10.71 -14.67 -4.80
N THR A 83 -9.94 -15.30 -3.91
CA THR A 83 -8.48 -15.15 -3.84
C THR A 83 -7.83 -15.45 -5.20
N LEU A 84 -6.74 -14.74 -5.54
CA LEU A 84 -6.04 -14.96 -6.80
C LEU A 84 -5.05 -16.13 -6.65
N ILE A 85 -4.09 -16.02 -5.73
CA ILE A 85 -3.12 -17.06 -5.41
C ILE A 85 -3.26 -17.44 -3.94
N LEU A 86 -3.49 -18.73 -3.68
CA LEU A 86 -3.74 -19.26 -2.35
C LEU A 86 -2.77 -20.39 -2.02
N SER A 87 -2.21 -20.36 -0.81
CA SER A 87 -1.64 -21.55 -0.16
C SER A 87 -1.98 -21.56 1.33
N ASN A 88 -2.56 -22.66 1.79
CA ASN A 88 -2.96 -22.82 3.19
C ASN A 88 -2.29 -24.06 3.78
N PHE A 89 -1.45 -23.86 4.79
CA PHE A 89 -0.88 -24.95 5.59
C PHE A 89 -0.02 -25.92 4.76
N GLN A 90 0.74 -25.38 3.80
CA GLN A 90 1.58 -26.17 2.89
C GLN A 90 3.07 -25.96 3.07
N ARG A 91 3.50 -25.08 3.99
CA ARG A 91 4.91 -24.70 4.12
C ARG A 91 5.48 -24.16 2.80
N ALA A 92 4.65 -23.40 2.08
CA ALA A 92 4.92 -23.01 0.70
C ALA A 92 6.15 -22.09 0.58
N ARG A 93 6.90 -22.26 -0.51
CA ARG A 93 8.01 -21.39 -0.94
C ARG A 93 7.63 -20.78 -2.28
N VAL A 94 7.21 -19.52 -2.26
CA VAL A 94 6.56 -18.91 -3.45
C VAL A 94 7.36 -17.72 -3.95
N THR A 95 7.61 -17.68 -5.26
CA THR A 95 8.00 -16.46 -5.97
C THR A 95 6.87 -16.07 -6.91
N VAL A 96 6.40 -14.83 -6.85
CA VAL A 96 5.45 -14.25 -7.80
C VAL A 96 6.08 -13.02 -8.40
N ARG A 97 6.33 -13.02 -9.71
CA ARG A 97 6.97 -11.88 -10.37
C ARG A 97 6.43 -11.55 -11.75
N ARG A 98 6.52 -10.28 -12.15
CA ARG A 98 6.05 -9.80 -13.49
C ARG A 98 4.63 -10.28 -13.81
N THR A 99 3.77 -10.33 -12.80
CA THR A 99 2.42 -10.88 -12.90
C THR A 99 1.39 -9.78 -12.65
N ARG A 100 0.32 -9.77 -13.44
CA ARG A 100 -0.81 -8.86 -13.26
C ARG A 100 -1.96 -9.61 -12.59
N GLY A 101 -2.37 -9.14 -11.42
CA GLY A 101 -3.50 -9.65 -10.65
C GLY A 101 -4.65 -8.66 -10.61
N GLU A 102 -5.82 -9.07 -11.06
CA GLU A 102 -7.05 -8.27 -11.04
C GLU A 102 -8.15 -8.98 -10.24
N ALA A 103 -8.63 -8.36 -9.17
CA ALA A 103 -9.80 -8.90 -8.49
C ALA A 103 -11.08 -8.50 -9.22
N LEU A 104 -11.99 -9.45 -9.35
CA LEU A 104 -13.33 -9.26 -9.89
C LEU A 104 -14.29 -9.04 -8.73
N ASN A 105 -15.31 -8.20 -8.91
CA ASN A 105 -16.39 -8.12 -7.96
C ASN A 105 -17.02 -9.52 -7.76
N PRO A 106 -17.15 -10.03 -6.53
CA PRO A 106 -17.70 -11.36 -6.26
C PRO A 106 -19.11 -11.57 -6.85
N GLY A 107 -19.90 -10.51 -6.98
CA GLY A 107 -21.27 -10.56 -7.49
C GLY A 107 -22.22 -11.28 -6.56
N ARG A 108 -21.97 -11.22 -5.25
CA ARG A 108 -22.79 -11.86 -4.20
C ARG A 108 -23.54 -10.83 -3.36
N PRO A 109 -24.72 -11.18 -2.83
CA PRO A 109 -25.48 -10.30 -1.94
C PRO A 109 -24.75 -10.12 -0.60
N LEU A 110 -25.06 -9.01 0.07
CA LEU A 110 -24.39 -8.61 1.32
C LEU A 110 -24.33 -9.70 2.42
N PRO A 111 -25.39 -10.52 2.65
CA PRO A 111 -25.36 -11.54 3.70
C PRO A 111 -24.31 -12.65 3.49
N GLU A 112 -23.72 -12.79 2.30
CA GLU A 112 -22.63 -13.73 2.05
C GLU A 112 -21.24 -13.18 2.43
N TYR A 113 -21.14 -11.88 2.76
CA TYR A 113 -19.91 -11.22 3.19
C TYR A 113 -18.71 -11.45 2.26
N ARG A 114 -18.95 -11.51 0.95
CA ARG A 114 -17.88 -11.67 -0.05
C ARG A 114 -17.28 -10.32 -0.41
N TYR A 115 -15.97 -10.30 -0.63
CA TYR A 115 -15.18 -9.12 -0.98
C TYR A 115 -14.17 -9.52 -2.08
N PRO A 116 -13.55 -8.57 -2.78
CA PRO A 116 -12.49 -8.86 -3.75
C PRO A 116 -11.40 -9.75 -3.14
N GLY A 117 -10.79 -10.65 -3.92
CA GLY A 117 -9.79 -11.56 -3.37
C GLY A 117 -8.46 -10.91 -3.03
N ARG A 118 -7.71 -11.53 -2.12
CA ARG A 118 -6.27 -11.27 -1.94
C ARG A 118 -5.51 -11.62 -3.23
N PHE A 119 -4.51 -10.84 -3.58
CA PHE A 119 -3.54 -11.18 -4.64
C PHE A 119 -2.78 -12.45 -4.27
N LEU A 120 -2.27 -12.50 -3.05
CA LEU A 120 -1.57 -13.64 -2.47
C LEU A 120 -2.03 -13.83 -1.02
N HIS A 121 -2.45 -15.04 -0.68
CA HIS A 121 -2.80 -15.45 0.68
C HIS A 121 -1.96 -16.66 1.06
N LEU A 122 -1.11 -16.51 2.06
CA LEU A 122 -0.27 -17.58 2.60
C LEU A 122 -0.54 -17.76 4.10
N GLU A 123 -0.93 -18.98 4.49
CA GLU A 123 -0.92 -19.42 5.88
C GLU A 123 0.09 -20.56 6.07
N GLU A 124 0.88 -20.51 7.15
CA GLU A 124 1.91 -21.51 7.45
C GLU A 124 2.84 -21.76 6.27
N PHE A 125 3.66 -20.75 5.97
CA PHE A 125 4.52 -20.70 4.78
C PHE A 125 6.00 -20.56 5.15
N ASN A 126 6.89 -20.91 4.22
CA ASN A 126 8.33 -20.87 4.43
C ASN A 126 8.98 -19.63 3.82
N SER A 127 8.60 -19.23 2.60
CA SER A 127 9.16 -18.02 1.99
C SER A 127 8.23 -17.42 0.95
N ALA A 128 8.35 -16.11 0.74
CA ALA A 128 7.63 -15.40 -0.30
C ALA A 128 8.51 -14.31 -0.92
N VAL A 129 8.67 -14.32 -2.24
CA VAL A 129 9.22 -13.20 -3.00
C VAL A 129 8.13 -12.72 -3.95
N VAL A 130 7.60 -11.52 -3.70
CA VAL A 130 6.55 -10.91 -4.52
C VAL A 130 7.11 -9.63 -5.11
N GLU A 131 7.56 -9.70 -6.35
CA GLU A 131 8.27 -8.59 -6.98
C GLU A 131 7.74 -8.19 -8.35
N ASN A 132 7.76 -6.89 -8.67
CA ASN A 132 7.44 -6.42 -10.02
C ASN A 132 6.05 -6.88 -10.50
N ASN A 133 5.04 -6.85 -9.63
CA ASN A 133 3.67 -7.22 -9.97
C ASN A 133 2.75 -6.00 -10.04
N GLU A 134 1.63 -6.15 -10.74
CA GLU A 134 0.52 -5.20 -10.74
C GLU A 134 -0.69 -5.81 -10.03
N LEU A 135 -1.25 -5.12 -9.04
CA LEU A 135 -2.41 -5.53 -8.25
C LEU A 135 -3.54 -4.52 -8.44
N ILE A 136 -4.70 -4.95 -8.95
CA ILE A 136 -5.81 -4.05 -9.28
C ILE A 136 -7.08 -4.52 -8.56
N GLY A 137 -7.64 -3.67 -7.70
CA GLY A 137 -8.89 -3.94 -6.99
C GLY A 137 -8.80 -5.06 -5.95
N THR A 138 -7.62 -5.67 -5.77
CA THR A 138 -7.44 -6.82 -4.87
C THR A 138 -7.51 -6.39 -3.42
N SER A 139 -7.72 -7.33 -2.51
CA SER A 139 -7.52 -7.09 -1.08
C SER A 139 -6.04 -7.12 -0.66
N GLY A 140 -5.09 -7.01 -1.59
CA GLY A 140 -3.65 -7.05 -1.32
C GLY A 140 -3.15 -8.43 -0.89
N MET A 141 -2.13 -8.47 -0.03
CA MET A 141 -1.40 -9.69 0.31
C MET A 141 -1.47 -9.99 1.81
N TYR A 142 -1.65 -11.26 2.14
CA TYR A 142 -1.77 -11.75 3.51
C TYR A 142 -0.77 -12.86 3.78
N PHE A 143 0.01 -12.67 4.85
CA PHE A 143 1.03 -13.61 5.30
C PHE A 143 0.80 -13.91 6.78
N ARG A 144 0.49 -15.16 7.09
CA ARG A 144 0.30 -15.61 8.45
C ARG A 144 1.24 -16.76 8.78
N ASP A 145 1.84 -16.67 9.97
CA ASP A 145 2.57 -17.75 10.61
C ASP A 145 3.74 -18.28 9.75
N TRP A 146 4.84 -17.52 9.71
CA TRP A 146 6.04 -17.93 8.99
C TRP A 146 6.74 -19.10 9.71
N ARG A 147 7.07 -20.15 8.95
CA ARG A 147 7.70 -21.40 9.41
C ARG A 147 9.01 -21.71 8.68
N GLY A 148 9.62 -20.68 8.10
CA GLY A 148 10.84 -20.81 7.33
C GLY A 148 12.09 -21.05 8.17
N HIS A 149 13.18 -21.28 7.44
CA HIS A 149 14.52 -21.59 7.94
C HIS A 149 15.50 -20.48 7.54
N PRO A 150 15.95 -19.62 8.47
CA PRO A 150 16.90 -18.54 8.20
C PRO A 150 18.17 -18.99 7.48
N GLU A 151 18.69 -20.16 7.85
CA GLU A 151 19.89 -20.79 7.29
C GLU A 151 19.74 -21.14 5.80
N ARG A 152 18.51 -21.19 5.29
CA ARG A 152 18.19 -21.41 3.87
C ARG A 152 17.85 -20.12 3.13
N GLY A 153 17.98 -18.96 3.77
CA GLY A 153 17.56 -17.67 3.23
C GLY A 153 16.04 -17.54 3.05
N GLU A 154 15.26 -18.40 3.71
CA GLU A 154 13.80 -18.36 3.62
C GLU A 154 13.28 -17.11 4.34
N THR A 155 12.69 -16.19 3.58
CA THR A 155 12.22 -14.90 4.09
C THR A 155 11.03 -14.38 3.28
N VAL A 156 10.58 -13.16 3.58
CA VAL A 156 9.54 -12.44 2.83
C VAL A 156 10.11 -11.17 2.21
N LYS A 157 10.01 -11.06 0.88
CA LYS A 157 10.35 -9.86 0.12
C LYS A 157 9.16 -9.40 -0.70
N ILE A 158 8.73 -8.15 -0.52
CA ILE A 158 7.66 -7.51 -1.32
C ILE A 158 8.25 -6.27 -1.97
N LEU A 159 8.61 -6.39 -3.26
CA LEU A 159 9.48 -5.41 -3.91
C LEU A 159 8.88 -4.85 -5.20
N ARG A 160 8.92 -3.53 -5.39
CA ARG A 160 8.66 -2.90 -6.70
C ARG A 160 7.28 -3.23 -7.30
N ASN A 161 6.27 -3.53 -6.49
CA ASN A 161 4.92 -3.79 -6.98
C ASN A 161 4.16 -2.48 -7.18
N ARG A 162 3.16 -2.50 -8.06
CA ARG A 162 2.16 -1.44 -8.22
C ARG A 162 0.80 -1.95 -7.79
N ALA A 163 0.19 -1.30 -6.82
CA ALA A 163 -1.14 -1.62 -6.34
C ALA A 163 -2.08 -0.44 -6.56
N ARG A 164 -3.25 -0.71 -7.13
CA ARG A 164 -4.33 0.26 -7.29
C ARG A 164 -5.59 -0.25 -6.61
N ASN A 165 -6.14 0.59 -5.73
CA ASN A 165 -7.42 0.40 -5.07
C ASN A 165 -7.51 -0.92 -4.29
N ILE A 166 -6.79 -0.99 -3.17
CA ILE A 166 -6.89 -2.13 -2.24
C ILE A 166 -8.27 -2.14 -1.58
N ASP A 167 -9.07 -3.16 -1.86
CA ASP A 167 -10.50 -3.10 -1.56
C ASP A 167 -10.96 -4.24 -0.65
N GLY A 168 -11.60 -3.87 0.45
CA GLY A 168 -12.23 -4.76 1.40
C GLY A 168 -13.74 -4.60 1.47
N ARG A 169 -14.36 -3.75 0.65
CA ARG A 169 -15.83 -3.57 0.66
C ARG A 169 -16.51 -4.88 0.30
N TYR A 170 -17.55 -5.24 1.04
CA TYR A 170 -18.36 -6.39 0.67
C TYR A 170 -19.14 -6.11 -0.61
N SER A 171 -19.23 -7.10 -1.47
CA SER A 171 -20.15 -7.14 -2.60
C SER A 171 -21.59 -7.04 -2.11
N THR A 172 -22.41 -6.26 -2.83
CA THR A 172 -23.85 -6.17 -2.61
C THR A 172 -24.66 -6.67 -3.81
N GLY A 173 -23.97 -7.19 -4.83
CA GLY A 173 -24.53 -7.65 -6.09
C GLY A 173 -23.50 -7.50 -7.21
N PRO A 174 -23.87 -7.82 -8.47
CA PRO A 174 -22.98 -7.66 -9.61
C PRO A 174 -22.45 -6.23 -9.74
N ASN A 175 -21.13 -6.06 -9.65
CA ASN A 175 -20.42 -4.78 -9.77
C ASN A 175 -20.83 -3.70 -8.75
N THR A 176 -21.47 -4.09 -7.65
CA THR A 176 -21.85 -3.19 -6.56
C THR A 176 -21.14 -3.58 -5.27
N PHE A 177 -20.80 -2.56 -4.48
CA PHE A 177 -20.07 -2.70 -3.23
C PHE A 177 -20.79 -1.94 -2.10
N SER A 178 -20.65 -2.46 -0.89
CA SER A 178 -21.17 -1.82 0.31
C SER A 178 -20.38 -0.56 0.61
N THR A 179 -21.12 0.45 1.05
CA THR A 179 -20.64 1.73 1.55
C THR A 179 -20.37 1.72 3.06
N GLU A 180 -20.68 0.62 3.75
CA GLU A 180 -20.66 0.53 5.22
C GLU A 180 -19.98 -0.73 5.73
N LYS A 181 -20.31 -1.88 5.12
CA LYS A 181 -19.86 -3.19 5.58
C LYS A 181 -18.64 -3.63 4.77
N VAL A 182 -17.60 -4.01 5.50
CA VAL A 182 -16.25 -4.15 4.98
C VAL A 182 -15.51 -5.28 5.68
N ARG A 183 -14.56 -5.87 4.98
CA ARG A 183 -13.47 -6.67 5.52
C ARG A 183 -12.26 -5.77 5.75
N LEU A 184 -11.53 -6.01 6.83
CA LEU A 184 -10.22 -5.39 7.05
C LEU A 184 -9.20 -6.03 6.12
N VAL A 185 -8.60 -5.22 5.26
CA VAL A 185 -7.63 -5.66 4.24
C VAL A 185 -6.49 -4.66 4.14
N GLN A 186 -5.37 -5.08 3.56
CA GLN A 186 -4.13 -4.31 3.48
C GLN A 186 -3.42 -4.65 2.19
N PHE A 187 -2.62 -3.72 1.64
CA PHE A 187 -1.70 -4.05 0.57
C PHE A 187 -0.73 -5.16 1.03
N VAL A 188 -0.16 -5.02 2.23
CA VAL A 188 0.59 -6.08 2.92
C VAL A 188 0.09 -6.21 4.35
N GLN A 189 -0.28 -7.42 4.75
CA GLN A 189 -0.53 -7.78 6.14
C GLN A 189 0.37 -8.93 6.55
N PHE A 190 1.22 -8.70 7.55
CA PHE A 190 1.79 -9.77 8.35
C PHE A 190 0.89 -9.99 9.57
N ASN A 191 0.64 -11.26 9.88
CA ASN A 191 -0.12 -11.68 11.05
C ASN A 191 0.62 -12.82 11.76
N ALA A 192 1.10 -12.58 12.97
CA ALA A 192 1.85 -13.58 13.73
C ALA A 192 3.07 -14.13 12.97
N VAL A 193 3.73 -13.29 12.16
CA VAL A 193 4.99 -13.62 11.48
C VAL A 193 6.14 -13.27 12.43
N ARG A 194 6.74 -14.27 13.06
CA ARG A 194 7.66 -14.08 14.19
C ARG A 194 9.11 -14.31 13.82
N HIS A 195 9.99 -13.48 14.37
CA HIS A 195 11.44 -13.65 14.29
C HIS A 195 11.95 -13.84 12.87
N LEU A 196 11.35 -13.13 11.90
CA LEU A 196 11.61 -13.26 10.48
C LEU A 196 12.86 -12.45 10.08
N PRO A 197 14.01 -13.07 9.79
CA PRO A 197 15.17 -12.33 9.33
C PRO A 197 15.09 -12.06 7.83
N GLY A 198 15.77 -11.01 7.37
CA GLY A 198 15.94 -10.67 5.95
C GLY A 198 14.68 -10.14 5.27
N ALA A 199 13.64 -9.82 6.04
CA ALA A 199 12.37 -9.33 5.50
C ALA A 199 12.49 -7.92 4.95
N GLU A 200 11.90 -7.69 3.78
CA GLU A 200 12.01 -6.42 3.07
C GLU A 200 10.69 -6.09 2.34
N ILE A 201 10.15 -4.90 2.60
CA ILE A 201 9.00 -4.33 1.90
C ILE A 201 9.47 -3.01 1.31
N ALA A 202 9.81 -2.99 0.02
CA ALA A 202 10.47 -1.83 -0.55
C ALA A 202 10.05 -1.46 -1.97
N TRP A 203 10.11 -0.15 -2.26
CA TRP A 203 9.87 0.40 -3.59
C TRP A 203 8.49 0.07 -4.18
N ASN A 204 7.48 -0.21 -3.34
CA ASN A 204 6.12 -0.45 -3.82
C ASN A 204 5.37 0.87 -4.00
N GLU A 205 4.56 0.97 -5.06
CA GLU A 205 3.59 2.05 -5.25
C GLU A 205 2.20 1.53 -4.89
N VAL A 206 1.53 2.18 -3.94
CA VAL A 206 0.16 1.87 -3.54
C VAL A 206 -0.69 3.13 -3.65
N ILE A 207 -1.70 3.10 -4.52
CA ILE A 207 -2.60 4.24 -4.74
C ILE A 207 -4.03 3.77 -4.55
N ASN A 208 -4.71 4.34 -3.56
CA ASN A 208 -6.12 4.12 -3.27
C ASN A 208 -6.89 5.39 -3.58
N GLU A 209 -7.86 5.30 -4.47
CA GLU A 209 -8.74 6.41 -4.82
C GLU A 209 -9.97 6.41 -3.88
N PRO A 210 -10.46 7.60 -3.46
CA PRO A 210 -11.67 7.70 -2.65
C PRO A 210 -12.86 7.02 -3.34
N GLY A 211 -13.61 6.20 -2.59
CA GLY A 211 -14.83 5.55 -3.08
C GLY A 211 -14.60 4.40 -4.06
N LYS A 212 -13.34 4.06 -4.38
CA LYS A 212 -12.98 2.90 -5.23
C LYS A 212 -12.31 1.77 -4.45
N SER A 213 -12.03 1.97 -3.17
CA SER A 213 -11.26 1.06 -2.33
C SER A 213 -11.60 1.29 -0.87
N ARG A 214 -11.17 0.37 0.00
CA ARG A 214 -11.28 0.51 1.46
C ARG A 214 -10.24 -0.42 2.12
N PRO A 215 -8.95 -0.02 2.16
CA PRO A 215 -8.00 -0.67 3.04
C PRO A 215 -8.33 -0.36 4.51
N GLU A 216 -7.87 -1.18 5.43
CA GLU A 216 -7.65 -0.75 6.81
C GLU A 216 -6.34 0.04 6.80
N GLU A 217 -5.18 -0.60 7.01
CA GLU A 217 -3.88 0.01 6.67
C GLU A 217 -3.41 -0.39 5.27
N ASN A 218 -2.48 0.37 4.68
CA ASN A 218 -1.78 -0.14 3.50
C ASN A 218 -0.76 -1.21 3.89
N ILE A 219 0.02 -0.99 4.95
CA ILE A 219 0.97 -1.97 5.49
C ILE A 219 0.68 -2.20 6.97
N SER A 220 0.53 -3.45 7.38
CA SER A 220 0.32 -3.84 8.78
C SER A 220 1.26 -4.95 9.21
N ILE A 221 2.02 -4.70 10.29
CA ILE A 221 2.93 -5.65 10.93
C ILE A 221 2.29 -6.19 12.22
N PHE A 222 1.05 -6.67 12.08
CA PHE A 222 0.23 -7.11 13.21
C PHE A 222 0.88 -8.31 13.90
N LEU A 223 1.18 -8.18 15.19
CA LEU A 223 1.82 -9.24 15.98
C LEU A 223 3.00 -9.88 15.24
N SER A 224 3.85 -9.08 14.60
CA SER A 224 4.92 -9.62 13.75
C SER A 224 6.26 -8.97 14.05
N SER A 225 7.34 -9.73 13.89
CA SER A 225 8.66 -9.29 14.30
C SER A 225 9.78 -9.79 13.40
N GLY A 226 10.81 -8.95 13.25
CA GLY A 226 12.12 -9.39 12.78
C GLY A 226 12.97 -9.93 13.93
N THR A 227 14.29 -9.86 13.76
CA THR A 227 15.24 -10.11 14.85
C THR A 227 16.06 -8.85 15.14
N ALA A 228 16.73 -8.80 16.30
CA ALA A 228 17.59 -7.66 16.65
C ALA A 228 18.69 -7.40 15.59
N GLN A 229 19.24 -8.47 15.03
CA GLN A 229 20.28 -8.41 13.99
C GLN A 229 19.70 -8.23 12.58
N SER A 230 18.44 -8.61 12.36
CA SER A 230 17.77 -8.56 11.07
C SER A 230 16.33 -8.08 11.23
N PRO A 231 16.12 -6.77 11.48
CA PRO A 231 14.80 -6.21 11.60
C PRO A 231 14.05 -6.26 10.26
N ILE A 232 12.73 -6.28 10.30
CA ILE A 232 11.90 -6.12 9.10
C ILE A 232 12.15 -4.72 8.54
N LEU A 233 12.60 -4.64 7.29
CA LEU A 233 12.86 -3.37 6.60
C LEU A 233 11.67 -2.97 5.75
N ILE A 234 11.18 -1.74 5.94
CA ILE A 234 10.05 -1.18 5.18
C ILE A 234 10.48 0.18 4.64
N HIS A 235 10.89 0.28 3.39
CA HIS A 235 11.51 1.51 2.91
C HIS A 235 11.22 1.88 1.48
N ASP A 236 11.35 3.16 1.19
CA ASP A 236 11.20 3.70 -0.16
C ASP A 236 9.87 3.35 -0.83
N ASN A 237 8.83 3.04 -0.07
CA ASN A 237 7.49 2.82 -0.61
C ASN A 237 6.78 4.16 -0.83
N TYR A 238 5.94 4.23 -1.86
CA TYR A 238 4.98 5.31 -2.06
C TYR A 238 3.58 4.81 -1.73
N ILE A 239 2.92 5.46 -0.78
CA ILE A 239 1.55 5.14 -0.37
C ILE A 239 0.72 6.41 -0.51
N GLN A 240 -0.36 6.34 -1.27
CA GLN A 240 -1.31 7.41 -1.41
C GLN A 240 -2.73 6.92 -1.16
N GLY A 241 -3.41 7.58 -0.22
CA GLY A 241 -4.80 7.29 0.08
C GLY A 241 -5.02 6.05 0.95
N ALA A 242 -6.03 6.18 1.79
CA ALA A 242 -6.67 5.14 2.59
C ALA A 242 -7.95 5.81 3.07
N TYR A 243 -9.11 5.40 2.56
CA TYR A 243 -10.37 6.10 2.77
C TYR A 243 -11.44 5.14 3.31
N PRO A 244 -12.40 5.64 4.10
CA PRO A 244 -13.62 4.88 4.37
C PRO A 244 -14.35 4.53 3.07
N ALA A 245 -15.20 3.50 3.12
CA ALA A 245 -15.96 3.02 1.97
C ALA A 245 -16.81 4.15 1.34
N ARG A 246 -17.39 5.02 2.18
CA ARG A 246 -17.84 6.36 1.80
C ARG A 246 -16.80 7.38 2.26
N PRO A 247 -16.14 8.09 1.33
CA PRO A 247 -15.10 9.05 1.69
C PRO A 247 -15.53 10.22 2.58
N SER A 248 -16.84 10.50 2.64
CA SER A 248 -17.44 11.51 3.52
C SER A 248 -17.58 11.06 4.98
N ASP A 249 -17.35 9.78 5.29
CA ASP A 249 -17.52 9.28 6.65
C ASP A 249 -16.38 9.78 7.56
N LYS A 250 -16.76 10.17 8.79
CA LYS A 250 -15.84 10.62 9.83
C LYS A 250 -15.11 9.45 10.50
N ASP A 251 -15.81 8.33 10.67
CA ASP A 251 -15.29 7.18 11.41
C ASP A 251 -14.52 6.25 10.48
N TYR A 252 -13.21 6.21 10.66
CA TYR A 252 -12.32 5.34 9.91
C TYR A 252 -11.01 5.14 10.68
N SER A 253 -10.63 3.89 10.90
CA SER A 253 -9.40 3.52 11.61
C SER A 253 -8.19 3.35 10.69
N GLY A 254 -8.41 3.22 9.39
CA GLY A 254 -7.38 2.88 8.42
C GLY A 254 -6.42 4.01 8.00
N GLY A 255 -5.26 3.67 7.44
CA GLY A 255 -4.21 4.65 7.15
C GLY A 255 -3.05 4.15 6.30
N GLY A 256 -1.89 4.78 6.46
CA GLY A 256 -0.66 4.42 5.75
C GLY A 256 -0.07 3.11 6.29
N MET A 257 0.64 3.17 7.42
CA MET A 257 1.34 2.01 7.99
C MET A 257 1.03 1.82 9.47
N MET A 258 0.80 0.58 9.89
CA MET A 258 0.79 0.15 11.29
C MET A 258 2.01 -0.76 11.52
N LEU A 259 3.03 -0.22 12.19
CA LEU A 259 4.33 -0.89 12.34
C LEU A 259 4.39 -1.82 13.56
N GLY A 260 3.44 -1.70 14.48
CA GLY A 260 3.29 -2.58 15.62
C GLY A 260 1.89 -2.45 16.22
N ASP A 261 1.17 -3.56 16.29
CA ASP A 261 -0.16 -3.67 16.89
C ASP A 261 -0.40 -5.11 17.39
N GLY A 262 -1.47 -5.27 18.17
CA GLY A 262 -1.87 -6.50 18.84
C GLY A 262 -1.27 -6.63 20.24
N LYS A 263 -1.96 -7.39 21.10
CA LYS A 263 -1.64 -7.54 22.52
C LYS A 263 -0.68 -8.69 22.79
N GLY A 264 0.56 -8.58 22.32
CA GLY A 264 1.61 -9.56 22.61
C GLY A 264 1.87 -9.66 24.11
N ARG A 265 1.73 -10.86 24.70
CA ARG A 265 1.90 -11.07 26.15
C ARG A 265 3.36 -11.26 26.59
N THR A 266 4.22 -11.63 25.64
CA THR A 266 5.64 -11.91 25.86
C THR A 266 6.47 -11.21 24.78
N LEU A 267 7.78 -11.03 25.01
CA LEU A 267 8.69 -10.51 23.98
C LEU A 267 8.72 -11.37 22.71
N ARG A 268 8.51 -12.69 22.87
CA ARG A 268 8.42 -13.62 21.74
C ARG A 268 7.21 -13.30 20.85
N ASP A 269 6.10 -12.92 21.48
CA ASP A 269 4.82 -12.69 20.82
C ASP A 269 4.48 -11.21 20.62
N ALA A 270 5.37 -10.29 20.96
CA ALA A 270 5.19 -8.88 20.68
C ALA A 270 5.56 -8.58 19.22
N ALA A 271 4.95 -7.53 18.65
CA ALA A 271 5.52 -6.95 17.44
C ALA A 271 6.88 -6.34 17.78
N GLY A 272 7.84 -6.38 16.86
CA GLY A 272 9.12 -5.75 17.16
C GLY A 272 10.22 -5.95 16.14
N TYR A 273 11.33 -5.23 16.34
CA TYR A 273 12.45 -5.20 15.39
C TYR A 273 11.98 -4.87 13.97
N VAL A 274 11.44 -3.66 13.81
CA VAL A 274 10.93 -3.14 12.53
C VAL A 274 11.60 -1.79 12.27
N ARG A 275 12.02 -1.55 11.03
CA ARG A 275 12.57 -0.26 10.59
C ARG A 275 11.83 0.22 9.35
N ALA A 276 11.09 1.31 9.52
CA ALA A 276 10.37 1.97 8.45
C ALA A 276 11.02 3.32 8.10
N TYR A 277 11.60 3.44 6.90
CA TYR A 277 12.35 4.65 6.53
C TYR A 277 12.27 5.05 5.06
N HIS A 278 12.47 6.34 4.78
CA HIS A 278 12.40 6.90 3.42
C HIS A 278 11.11 6.63 2.63
N ASN A 279 10.04 6.22 3.31
CA ASN A 279 8.73 6.05 2.71
C ASN A 279 8.08 7.42 2.47
N VAL A 280 7.25 7.50 1.44
CA VAL A 280 6.47 8.67 1.07
C VAL A 280 4.99 8.32 1.25
N ILE A 281 4.32 8.95 2.21
CA ILE A 281 2.92 8.67 2.56
C ILE A 281 2.10 9.94 2.37
N ILE A 282 1.09 9.86 1.50
CA ILE A 282 0.37 11.01 0.97
C ILE A 282 -1.14 10.84 1.17
N GLY A 283 -1.77 11.81 1.83
CA GLY A 283 -3.22 11.95 1.86
C GLY A 283 -3.98 10.71 2.33
N THR A 284 -3.45 9.96 3.30
CA THR A 284 -4.21 8.90 3.98
C THR A 284 -5.20 9.54 4.98
N SER A 285 -6.35 8.90 5.25
CA SER A 285 -7.40 9.51 6.07
C SER A 285 -7.04 9.57 7.57
N ASN A 286 -7.04 8.45 8.31
CA ASN A 286 -6.84 8.49 9.77
C ASN A 286 -5.41 8.86 10.12
N GLN A 287 -4.44 8.09 9.60
CA GLN A 287 -3.06 8.22 10.02
C GLN A 287 -2.04 7.95 8.90
N GLY A 288 -0.85 8.52 9.02
CA GLY A 288 0.29 8.24 8.14
C GLY A 288 1.08 7.01 8.59
N ILE A 289 1.78 7.10 9.72
CA ILE A 289 2.45 5.96 10.38
C ILE A 289 2.02 5.84 11.85
N ALA A 290 1.80 4.60 12.30
CA ALA A 290 1.41 4.26 13.66
C ALA A 290 2.32 3.21 14.29
N ILE A 291 2.61 3.38 15.58
CA ILE A 291 3.18 2.36 16.47
C ILE A 291 2.26 2.29 17.71
N SER A 292 1.43 1.25 17.78
CA SER A 292 0.42 1.06 18.84
C SER A 292 0.79 0.01 19.88
N ALA A 293 1.73 -0.86 19.54
CA ALA A 293 2.22 -1.96 20.36
C ALA A 293 3.64 -2.34 19.94
N GLY A 294 4.29 -3.18 20.76
CA GLY A 294 5.56 -3.82 20.41
C GLY A 294 6.80 -3.02 20.84
N HIS A 295 7.98 -3.50 20.45
CA HIS A 295 9.26 -2.95 20.92
C HIS A 295 10.34 -2.92 19.81
N ASP A 296 11.33 -2.05 19.97
CA ASP A 296 12.43 -1.90 18.98
C ASP A 296 11.93 -1.56 17.56
N ILE A 297 10.83 -0.79 17.47
CA ILE A 297 10.23 -0.34 16.21
C ILE A 297 10.67 1.09 15.92
N GLN A 298 11.17 1.35 14.72
CA GLN A 298 11.68 2.66 14.32
C GLN A 298 11.01 3.17 13.06
N ALA A 299 10.43 4.37 13.11
CA ALA A 299 9.97 5.12 11.95
C ALA A 299 10.84 6.36 11.76
N TYR A 300 11.67 6.41 10.72
CA TYR A 300 12.59 7.53 10.53
C TYR A 300 12.79 7.98 9.10
N GLU A 301 13.09 9.27 8.91
CA GLU A 301 13.38 9.86 7.59
C GLU A 301 12.25 9.63 6.55
N ASN A 302 11.02 9.40 7.01
CA ASN A 302 9.85 9.29 6.15
C ASN A 302 9.31 10.70 5.82
N ARG A 303 8.63 10.80 4.68
CA ARG A 303 7.90 11.99 4.26
C ARG A 303 6.40 11.70 4.34
N ILE A 304 5.69 12.38 5.24
CA ILE A 304 4.28 12.14 5.54
C ILE A 304 3.52 13.45 5.35
N LEU A 305 2.78 13.57 4.26
CA LEU A 305 2.07 14.80 3.88
C LEU A 305 0.58 14.54 3.69
N SER A 306 -0.24 15.40 4.27
CA SER A 306 -1.68 15.46 3.99
C SER A 306 -2.13 16.91 3.93
N SER A 307 -2.74 17.29 2.82
CA SER A 307 -3.47 18.54 2.64
C SER A 307 -4.81 18.52 3.39
N GLY A 308 -5.29 17.34 3.76
CA GLY A 308 -6.59 17.13 4.38
C GLY A 308 -7.77 17.20 3.40
N TYR A 309 -7.51 17.20 2.08
CA TYR A 309 -8.53 17.25 1.03
C TYR A 309 -8.42 16.07 0.07
N MET A 310 -9.56 15.50 -0.29
CA MET A 310 -9.69 14.54 -1.39
C MET A 310 -9.36 15.20 -2.73
N PRO A 311 -8.97 14.46 -3.77
CA PRO A 311 -8.71 15.01 -5.11
C PRO A 311 -9.83 15.89 -5.68
N SER A 312 -11.08 15.71 -5.24
CA SER A 312 -12.24 16.55 -5.59
C SER A 312 -12.25 17.94 -4.94
N GLY A 313 -11.32 18.23 -4.04
CA GLY A 313 -11.27 19.45 -3.23
C GLY A 313 -12.12 19.40 -1.95
N GLN A 314 -12.87 18.33 -1.73
CA GLN A 314 -13.64 18.13 -0.50
C GLN A 314 -12.74 17.76 0.68
N PRO A 315 -12.97 18.30 1.89
CA PRO A 315 -12.17 17.94 3.05
C PRO A 315 -12.37 16.47 3.41
N ILE A 316 -11.34 15.83 3.95
CA ILE A 316 -11.38 14.45 4.44
C ILE A 316 -11.85 14.47 5.91
N PRO A 317 -13.05 13.96 6.24
CA PRO A 317 -13.58 14.07 7.61
C PRO A 317 -12.89 13.16 8.63
N SER A 318 -12.33 12.06 8.16
CA SER A 318 -11.62 11.06 8.96
C SER A 318 -10.17 11.42 9.31
N GLN A 319 -9.75 12.68 9.13
CA GLN A 319 -8.39 13.12 9.45
C GLN A 319 -8.08 13.04 10.95
N ASN A 320 -6.96 12.42 11.31
CA ASN A 320 -6.50 12.34 12.70
C ASN A 320 -5.07 12.83 12.92
N VAL A 321 -4.04 12.08 12.54
CA VAL A 321 -2.64 12.40 12.88
C VAL A 321 -1.62 11.84 11.89
N GLY A 322 -0.58 12.58 11.55
CA GLY A 322 0.44 12.10 10.61
C GLY A 322 1.27 10.94 11.13
N LEU A 323 1.71 10.99 12.39
CA LEU A 323 2.60 10.00 12.97
C LEU A 323 2.34 9.84 14.47
N TYR A 324 2.14 8.63 14.97
CA TYR A 324 2.00 8.43 16.42
C TYR A 324 2.75 7.23 16.97
N VAL A 325 3.10 7.34 18.25
CA VAL A 325 3.66 6.27 19.07
C VAL A 325 2.93 6.27 20.41
N TRP A 326 2.06 5.30 20.59
CA TRP A 326 1.11 5.22 21.70
C TRP A 326 1.06 3.79 22.22
N ASP A 327 1.20 3.61 23.53
CA ASP A 327 1.00 2.31 24.17
C ASP A 327 -0.50 2.04 24.32
N MET A 328 -1.15 1.74 23.19
CA MET A 328 -2.61 1.65 23.09
C MET A 328 -3.19 0.55 24.00
N HIS A 329 -2.40 -0.49 24.29
CA HIS A 329 -2.86 -1.68 25.02
C HIS A 329 -2.26 -1.81 26.42
N GLY A 330 -1.50 -0.82 26.91
CA GLY A 330 -0.82 -0.88 28.20
C GLY A 330 0.27 -1.96 28.26
N ASP A 331 0.94 -2.23 27.14
CA ASP A 331 2.01 -3.20 26.97
C ASP A 331 3.28 -2.85 27.77
N LYS A 332 3.47 -1.58 28.18
CA LYS A 332 4.57 -1.20 29.09
C LYS A 332 4.57 -2.00 30.38
N GLN A 333 3.39 -2.24 30.96
CA GLN A 333 3.23 -3.00 32.21
C GLN A 333 3.66 -4.47 32.04
N ARG A 334 3.60 -5.00 30.81
CA ARG A 334 4.03 -6.35 30.45
C ARG A 334 5.50 -6.41 30.01
N GLY A 335 6.16 -5.27 29.90
CA GLY A 335 7.51 -5.17 29.36
C GLY A 335 7.58 -5.46 27.85
N THR A 336 6.48 -5.31 27.11
CA THR A 336 6.42 -5.55 25.66
C THR A 336 6.30 -4.27 24.82
N PHE A 337 6.35 -3.09 25.47
CA PHE A 337 6.42 -1.78 24.82
C PHE A 337 7.61 -0.94 25.32
N PHE A 338 8.67 -0.86 24.52
CA PHE A 338 9.89 -0.10 24.83
C PHE A 338 10.74 0.09 23.57
N ASN A 339 11.69 1.02 23.62
CA ASN A 339 12.64 1.29 22.54
C ASN A 339 12.00 1.56 21.16
N ASN A 340 10.77 2.05 21.16
CA ASN A 340 10.10 2.52 19.96
C ASN A 340 10.51 3.96 19.65
N SER A 341 10.67 4.30 18.38
CA SER A 341 11.07 5.64 17.98
C SER A 341 10.38 6.10 16.71
N ALA A 342 10.12 7.40 16.67
CA ALA A 342 9.69 8.14 15.50
C ALA A 342 10.61 9.35 15.37
N ARG A 343 11.60 9.31 14.48
CA ARG A 343 12.64 10.35 14.41
C ARG A 343 12.97 10.87 13.02
N ASP A 344 13.39 12.12 12.93
CA ASP A 344 13.93 12.72 11.69
C ASP A 344 12.95 12.67 10.50
N ASN A 345 11.64 12.47 10.75
CA ASN A 345 10.62 12.45 9.71
C ASN A 345 10.24 13.87 9.31
N LEU A 346 9.87 14.07 8.05
CA LEU A 346 9.18 15.27 7.60
C LEU A 346 7.67 15.00 7.62
N VAL A 347 6.95 15.66 8.52
CA VAL A 347 5.51 15.46 8.69
C VAL A 347 4.77 16.79 8.59
N ALA A 348 3.81 16.86 7.67
CA ALA A 348 2.93 18.02 7.52
C ALA A 348 1.51 17.54 7.24
N TRP A 349 0.68 17.55 8.28
CA TRP A 349 -0.63 16.92 8.28
C TRP A 349 -1.71 17.93 8.63
N GLN A 350 -2.42 18.42 7.62
CA GLN A 350 -3.44 19.45 7.77
C GLN A 350 -4.79 18.84 8.19
N THR A 351 -5.51 19.54 9.05
CA THR A 351 -6.85 19.14 9.51
C THR A 351 -7.87 20.24 9.23
N PRO A 352 -8.19 20.54 7.95
CA PRO A 352 -8.96 21.75 7.59
C PRO A 352 -10.32 21.87 8.28
N LEU A 353 -10.97 20.75 8.63
CA LEU A 353 -12.23 20.74 9.38
C LEU A 353 -12.09 21.12 10.87
N ARG A 354 -10.88 21.07 11.43
CA ARG A 354 -10.58 21.57 12.78
C ARG A 354 -10.19 23.05 12.79
N GLY A 355 -9.96 23.64 11.61
CA GLY A 355 -9.63 25.05 11.42
C GLY A 355 -8.59 25.27 10.31
N ALA A 356 -8.59 26.46 9.71
CA ALA A 356 -7.88 26.77 8.46
C ALA A 356 -6.37 26.52 8.46
N ASN A 357 -5.71 26.58 9.63
CA ASN A 357 -4.27 26.40 9.79
C ASN A 357 -3.91 25.30 10.80
N THR A 358 -4.87 24.44 11.15
CA THR A 358 -4.65 23.40 12.14
C THR A 358 -3.85 22.24 11.55
N LYS A 359 -2.85 21.79 12.31
CA LYS A 359 -1.99 20.65 11.96
C LYS A 359 -2.04 19.61 13.06
N SER A 360 -2.01 18.34 12.68
CA SER A 360 -1.89 17.19 13.57
C SER A 360 -0.72 16.32 13.12
N ASN A 361 0.48 16.89 13.15
CA ASN A 361 1.65 16.23 12.58
C ASN A 361 1.99 14.95 13.33
N TRP A 362 2.03 14.99 14.65
CA TRP A 362 2.37 13.82 15.44
C TRP A 362 1.83 13.86 16.86
N TRP A 363 1.74 12.68 17.46
CA TRP A 363 1.33 12.48 18.86
C TRP A 363 2.13 11.34 19.49
N PHE A 364 2.94 11.66 20.52
CA PHE A 364 3.93 10.74 21.12
C PHE A 364 3.77 10.62 22.63
N PRO A 365 2.59 10.24 23.15
CA PRO A 365 2.36 10.15 24.60
C PRO A 365 3.30 9.14 25.28
N ASP A 366 3.71 8.09 24.57
CA ASP A 366 4.45 6.97 25.14
C ASP A 366 5.86 6.81 24.60
N CYS A 367 6.37 7.83 23.91
CA CYS A 367 7.69 7.82 23.31
C CYS A 367 8.52 9.01 23.80
N PRO A 368 9.39 8.81 24.80
CA PRO A 368 10.27 9.86 25.27
C PRO A 368 11.26 10.26 24.18
N LYS A 369 11.97 11.38 24.37
CA LYS A 369 13.07 11.78 23.47
C LYS A 369 14.23 10.78 23.47
N GLU A 370 14.43 10.12 24.61
CA GLU A 370 15.49 9.14 24.85
C GLU A 370 14.93 8.05 25.75
N TRP A 371 15.21 6.80 25.42
CA TRP A 371 14.94 5.65 26.27
C TRP A 371 16.16 5.37 27.13
N ARG A 372 15.93 5.15 28.43
CA ARG A 372 16.98 4.70 29.36
C ARG A 372 16.75 3.22 29.68
N GLN A 373 17.76 2.42 29.42
CA GLN A 373 17.76 0.99 29.75
C GLN A 373 18.22 0.79 31.19
N LYS A 374 17.89 -0.37 31.77
CA LYS A 374 18.24 -0.71 33.17
C LYS A 374 19.75 -0.76 33.43
N ASP A 375 20.54 -1.03 32.40
CA ASP A 375 22.01 -1.08 32.45
C ASP A 375 22.67 0.28 32.18
N GLY A 376 21.89 1.37 32.16
CA GLY A 376 22.38 2.73 31.95
C GLY A 376 22.58 3.10 30.47
N ARG A 377 22.41 2.17 29.52
CA ARG A 377 22.45 2.50 28.09
C ARG A 377 21.26 3.36 27.68
N THR A 378 21.49 4.23 26.70
CA THR A 378 20.45 5.10 26.17
C THR A 378 20.24 4.84 24.69
N SER A 379 19.00 5.03 24.22
CA SER A 379 18.67 4.96 22.80
C SER A 379 17.73 6.09 22.40
N LYS A 380 17.84 6.55 21.15
CA LYS A 380 17.00 7.64 20.64
C LYS A 380 15.53 7.21 20.62
N GLY A 381 14.66 8.02 21.21
CA GLY A 381 13.22 7.89 21.10
C GLY A 381 12.68 8.84 20.03
N CYS A 382 11.58 9.54 20.32
CA CYS A 382 10.89 10.38 19.33
C CYS A 382 11.45 11.81 19.28
N THR A 383 12.31 12.10 18.29
CA THR A 383 13.07 13.35 18.19
C THR A 383 13.34 13.78 16.74
N GLY A 384 13.76 15.02 16.49
CA GLY A 384 14.24 15.45 15.17
C GLY A 384 13.17 15.54 14.06
N ASN A 385 11.91 15.20 14.34
CA ASN A 385 10.83 15.35 13.36
C ASN A 385 10.62 16.84 13.04
N ARG A 386 10.43 17.12 11.76
CA ARG A 386 10.26 18.47 11.20
C ARG A 386 8.96 18.57 10.43
N THR A 387 8.48 19.78 10.24
CA THR A 387 7.29 20.07 9.43
C THR A 387 7.61 21.06 8.33
N LEU A 388 6.85 21.01 7.24
CA LEU A 388 6.98 22.02 6.18
C LEU A 388 6.44 23.38 6.66
N PRO A 389 7.11 24.48 6.27
CA PRO A 389 6.55 25.81 6.48
C PRO A 389 5.25 25.96 5.69
N GLY A 390 4.29 26.71 6.24
CA GLY A 390 3.01 26.96 5.58
C GLY A 390 2.06 25.76 5.51
N ARG A 391 1.09 25.85 4.59
CA ARG A 391 0.05 24.84 4.34
C ARG A 391 0.52 23.84 3.29
N VAL A 392 0.22 22.57 3.52
CA VAL A 392 0.39 21.53 2.49
C VAL A 392 -0.78 21.65 1.52
N THR A 393 -0.48 21.60 0.22
CA THR A 393 -1.46 21.64 -0.86
C THR A 393 -1.49 20.33 -1.61
N GLN A 394 -2.57 20.08 -2.34
CA GLN A 394 -2.66 18.90 -3.22
C GLN A 394 -1.64 18.93 -4.37
N THR A 395 -1.16 20.12 -4.75
CA THR A 395 -0.05 20.24 -5.70
C THR A 395 1.24 19.68 -5.11
N MET A 396 1.52 19.98 -3.83
CA MET A 396 2.69 19.42 -3.13
C MET A 396 2.56 17.90 -2.99
N GLU A 397 1.37 17.39 -2.67
CA GLU A 397 1.10 15.94 -2.63
C GLU A 397 1.40 15.25 -3.97
N ARG A 398 0.93 15.82 -5.09
CA ARG A 398 1.26 15.30 -6.43
C ARG A 398 2.75 15.38 -6.76
N GLN A 399 3.43 16.44 -6.30
CA GLN A 399 4.87 16.59 -6.50
C GLN A 399 5.67 15.51 -5.76
N GLU A 400 5.23 15.07 -4.57
CA GLU A 400 5.89 13.97 -3.85
C GLU A 400 5.84 12.66 -4.65
N HIS A 401 4.75 12.38 -5.39
CA HIS A 401 4.70 11.22 -6.30
C HIS A 401 5.73 11.34 -7.42
N ALA A 402 5.79 12.49 -8.09
CA ALA A 402 6.76 12.73 -9.15
C ALA A 402 8.20 12.63 -8.65
N ASN A 403 8.50 13.19 -7.46
CA ASN A 403 9.80 13.10 -6.83
C ASN A 403 10.17 11.65 -6.48
N TRP A 404 9.22 10.88 -5.97
CA TRP A 404 9.44 9.47 -5.69
C TRP A 404 9.71 8.65 -6.96
N LEU A 405 8.94 8.88 -8.03
CA LEU A 405 9.20 8.25 -9.35
C LEU A 405 10.58 8.63 -9.91
N ALA A 406 11.04 9.86 -9.68
CA ALA A 406 12.40 10.25 -10.03
C ALA A 406 13.46 9.47 -9.24
N ARG A 407 13.25 9.21 -7.94
CA ARG A 407 14.13 8.36 -7.12
C ARG A 407 14.13 6.91 -7.62
N VAL A 408 12.98 6.36 -7.96
CA VAL A 408 12.85 5.02 -8.58
C VAL A 408 13.70 4.94 -9.85
N LYS A 409 13.58 5.94 -10.74
CA LYS A 409 14.35 6.01 -11.98
C LYS A 409 15.86 6.16 -11.71
N ALA A 410 16.25 7.01 -10.76
CA ALA A 410 17.66 7.21 -10.39
C ALA A 410 18.29 5.94 -9.80
N ALA A 411 17.50 5.12 -9.10
CA ALA A 411 17.91 3.81 -8.60
C ALA A 411 17.92 2.71 -9.69
N GLY A 412 17.60 3.02 -10.94
CA GLY A 412 17.57 2.06 -12.05
C GLY A 412 16.44 1.03 -11.94
N LEU A 413 15.40 1.31 -11.14
CA LEU A 413 14.33 0.37 -10.86
C LEU A 413 13.18 0.49 -11.87
N LYS A 414 12.57 -0.65 -12.19
CA LYS A 414 11.27 -0.74 -12.86
C LYS A 414 10.22 -1.19 -11.86
N LEU A 415 9.04 -0.59 -11.92
CA LEU A 415 7.90 -0.89 -11.04
C LEU A 415 6.84 -1.66 -11.80
N GLY A 416 6.21 -2.62 -11.12
CA GLY A 416 5.18 -3.45 -11.71
C GLY A 416 5.72 -4.37 -12.80
N ARG A 417 4.77 -4.91 -13.58
CA ARG A 417 5.03 -5.77 -14.73
C ARG A 417 5.51 -4.97 -15.93
#